data_AF-A0A955DIK7-F1
#
_entry.id   AF-A0A955DIK7-F1
#
_cell.length_a   1.000
_cell.length_b   1.000
_cell.length_c   1.000
_cell.angle_alpha   90.00
_cell.angle_beta   90.00
_cell.angle_gamma   90.00
#
_symmetry.space_group_name_H-M   'P 1'
#
loop_
_entity.id
_entity.type
_entity.pdbx_description
1 polymer ?
#
loop_
_entity_poly.entity_id
_entity_poly.type
_entity_poly.pdbx_seq_one_letter_code
_entity_poly.pdbx_strand_id
1 'polypeptide(L)'
;LDESSGGVMLRVADILSRIGEKRAQVALMDAALRADGYEQVALLRMTTDSAKRYGNLLDERQVSQAIELSDAMDEELATTAAALVGALNLSNNQIVPLILGQ
;
A
#
# COMPACT_ATOMS: atom_id res chain seq x y z
N LEU A 1 -7.06 -14.28 -21.33
CA LEU A 1 -7.22 -15.18 -20.15
C LEU A 1 -6.87 -14.47 -18.83
N ASP A 2 -6.83 -13.14 -18.80
CA ASP A 2 -6.19 -12.37 -17.72
C ASP A 2 -7.19 -11.78 -16.70
N GLU A 3 -8.40 -11.41 -17.14
CA GLU A 3 -9.40 -10.78 -16.27
C GLU A 3 -9.90 -11.69 -15.13
N SER A 4 -9.97 -13.01 -15.35
CA SER A 4 -10.48 -13.95 -14.35
C SER A 4 -9.51 -14.09 -13.16
N SER A 5 -8.21 -14.08 -13.43
CA SER A 5 -7.17 -14.25 -12.42
C SER A 5 -7.02 -13.00 -11.55
N GLY A 6 -7.00 -11.81 -12.17
CA GLY A 6 -6.97 -10.53 -11.43
C GLY A 6 -8.21 -10.34 -10.54
N GLY A 7 -9.40 -10.71 -11.04
CA GLY A 7 -10.64 -10.63 -10.27
C GLY A 7 -10.66 -11.54 -9.03
N VAL A 8 -10.08 -12.75 -9.11
CA VAL A 8 -9.94 -13.65 -7.95
C VAL A 8 -8.90 -13.10 -6.97
N MET A 9 -7.77 -12.61 -7.48
CA MET A 9 -6.70 -12.04 -6.66
C MET A 9 -7.21 -10.85 -5.82
N LEU A 10 -7.95 -9.91 -6.42
CA LEU A 10 -8.52 -8.76 -5.71
C LEU A 10 -9.52 -9.17 -4.61
N ARG A 11 -10.28 -10.26 -4.81
CA ARG A 11 -11.17 -10.79 -3.76
C ARG A 11 -10.38 -11.40 -2.60
N VAL A 12 -9.30 -12.12 -2.90
CA VAL A 12 -8.40 -12.65 -1.88
C VAL A 12 -7.75 -11.49 -1.12
N ALA A 13 -7.33 -10.43 -1.82
CA ALA A 13 -6.76 -9.25 -1.21
C ALA A 13 -7.76 -8.51 -0.29
N ASP A 14 -9.04 -8.39 -0.66
CA ASP A 14 -10.08 -7.85 0.24
C ASP A 14 -10.20 -8.68 1.53
N ILE A 15 -10.14 -10.01 1.43
CA ILE A 15 -10.16 -10.88 2.62
C ILE A 15 -8.90 -10.66 3.46
N LEU A 16 -7.71 -10.68 2.86
CA LEU A 16 -6.45 -10.46 3.57
C LEU A 16 -6.41 -9.09 4.27
N SER A 17 -7.01 -8.06 3.68
CA SER A 17 -7.06 -6.71 4.26
C SER A 17 -7.83 -6.61 5.57
N ARG A 18 -8.62 -7.65 5.89
CA ARG A 18 -9.44 -7.78 7.09
C ARG A 18 -8.84 -8.75 8.11
N ILE A 19 -7.61 -9.21 7.88
CA ILE A 19 -6.87 -10.09 8.78
C ILE A 19 -5.71 -9.30 9.38
N GLY A 20 -5.77 -9.06 10.69
CA GLY A 20 -4.76 -8.33 11.46
C GLY A 20 -3.49 -9.12 11.75
N GLU A 21 -2.90 -9.72 10.71
CA GLU A 21 -1.70 -10.54 10.79
C GLU A 21 -0.59 -9.96 9.93
N LYS A 22 0.64 -9.95 10.45
CA LYS A 22 1.81 -9.43 9.72
C LYS A 22 1.94 -10.04 8.33
N ARG A 23 1.84 -11.37 8.22
CA ARG A 23 1.94 -12.08 6.93
C ARG A 23 0.88 -11.65 5.91
N ALA A 24 -0.31 -11.24 6.36
CA ALA A 24 -1.38 -10.83 5.47
C ALA A 24 -1.10 -9.43 4.90
N GLN A 25 -0.73 -8.47 5.76
CA GLN A 25 -0.41 -7.12 5.31
C GLN A 25 0.86 -7.06 4.46
N VAL A 26 1.89 -7.83 4.84
CA VAL A 26 3.12 -7.98 4.04
C VAL A 26 2.78 -8.55 2.66
N ALA A 27 1.95 -9.59 2.57
CA ALA A 27 1.57 -10.19 1.29
C ALA A 27 0.77 -9.23 0.39
N LEU A 28 -0.12 -8.41 0.97
CA LEU A 28 -0.84 -7.37 0.24
C LEU A 28 0.11 -6.35 -0.39
N MET A 29 1.04 -5.84 0.41
CA MET A 29 2.02 -4.86 -0.06
C MET A 29 2.96 -5.46 -1.12
N ASP A 30 3.39 -6.70 -0.90
CA ASP A 30 4.19 -7.45 -1.86
C ASP A 30 3.46 -7.68 -3.19
N ALA A 31 2.15 -7.94 -3.16
CA ALA A 31 1.34 -8.05 -4.37
C ALA A 31 1.24 -6.68 -5.07
N ALA A 32 1.00 -5.60 -4.31
CA ALA A 32 0.93 -4.25 -4.86
C ALA A 32 2.21 -3.85 -5.59
N LEU A 33 3.37 -4.14 -4.99
CA LEU A 33 4.69 -3.83 -5.57
C LEU A 33 5.03 -4.62 -6.84
N ARG A 34 4.34 -5.73 -7.11
CA ARG A 34 4.51 -6.55 -8.33
C ARG A 34 3.46 -6.27 -9.40
N ALA A 35 2.37 -5.61 -9.04
CA ALA A 35 1.32 -5.22 -9.96
C ALA A 35 1.64 -3.86 -10.59
N ASP A 36 0.94 -3.51 -11.65
CA ASP A 36 1.03 -2.23 -12.33
C ASP A 36 -0.37 -1.62 -12.56
N GLY A 37 -0.41 -0.31 -12.78
CA GLY A 37 -1.62 0.43 -13.12
C GLY A 37 -2.76 0.25 -12.12
N TYR A 38 -3.97 -0.05 -12.62
CA TYR A 38 -5.18 -0.14 -11.79
C TYR A 38 -5.09 -1.19 -10.67
N GLU A 39 -4.48 -2.34 -10.95
CA GLU A 39 -4.38 -3.43 -9.97
C GLU A 39 -3.47 -3.05 -8.81
N GLN A 40 -2.35 -2.39 -9.10
CA GLN A 40 -1.45 -1.85 -8.08
C GLN A 40 -2.15 -0.84 -7.18
N VAL A 41 -2.90 0.11 -7.76
CA VAL A 41 -3.68 1.10 -7.00
C VAL A 41 -4.72 0.40 -6.09
N ALA A 42 -5.45 -0.58 -6.62
CA ALA A 42 -6.43 -1.32 -5.83
C ALA A 42 -5.80 -2.06 -4.64
N LEU A 43 -4.65 -2.71 -4.85
CA LEU A 43 -3.92 -3.43 -3.80
C LEU A 43 -3.33 -2.48 -2.75
N LEU A 44 -2.80 -1.32 -3.16
CA LEU A 44 -2.35 -0.29 -2.22
C LEU A 44 -3.50 0.25 -1.38
N ARG A 45 -4.68 0.45 -1.97
CA ARG A 45 -5.88 0.85 -1.22
C ARG A 45 -6.24 -0.20 -0.17
N MET A 46 -6.24 -1.48 -0.51
CA MET A 46 -6.50 -2.57 0.45
C MET A 46 -5.43 -2.65 1.55
N THR A 47 -4.16 -2.41 1.21
CA THR A 47 -3.06 -2.36 2.19
C THR A 47 -3.24 -1.18 3.15
N THR A 48 -3.62 -0.01 2.63
CA THR A 48 -3.94 1.20 3.41
C THR A 48 -5.07 0.93 4.39
N ASP A 49 -6.10 0.26 3.90
CA ASP A 49 -7.27 -0.11 4.66
C ASP A 49 -6.94 -1.09 5.80
N SER A 50 -6.07 -2.07 5.54
CA SER A 50 -5.51 -2.94 6.57
C SER A 50 -4.71 -2.15 7.60
N ALA A 51 -3.87 -1.20 7.15
CA ALA A 51 -3.04 -0.37 8.02
C ALA A 51 -3.87 0.54 8.93
N LYS A 52 -4.95 1.13 8.42
CA LYS A 52 -5.89 1.93 9.23
C LYS A 52 -6.55 1.10 10.32
N ARG A 53 -6.86 -0.18 10.06
CA ARG A 53 -7.55 -1.06 11.01
C ARG A 53 -6.61 -1.65 12.06
N TYR A 54 -5.41 -2.06 11.66
CA TYR A 54 -4.53 -2.89 12.49
C TYR A 54 -3.17 -2.25 12.79
N GLY A 55 -2.90 -1.06 12.25
CA GLY A 55 -1.60 -0.39 12.33
C GLY A 55 -0.60 -0.89 11.28
N ASN A 56 0.63 -0.42 11.41
CA ASN A 56 1.74 -0.84 10.56
C ASN A 56 2.31 -2.19 11.02
N LEU A 57 2.13 -3.20 10.19
CA LEU A 57 2.73 -4.54 10.31
C LEU A 57 3.67 -4.85 9.12
N LEU A 58 3.95 -3.86 8.26
CA LEU A 58 4.86 -4.01 7.12
C LEU A 58 6.32 -4.14 7.59
N ASP A 59 7.14 -4.72 6.74
CA ASP A 59 8.59 -4.71 6.94
C ASP A 59 9.17 -3.33 6.59
N GLU A 60 10.29 -2.95 7.22
CA GLU A 60 10.94 -1.65 7.00
C GLU A 60 11.20 -1.37 5.51
N ARG A 61 11.64 -2.38 4.76
CA ARG A 61 11.84 -2.28 3.30
C ARG A 61 10.56 -1.88 2.57
N GLN A 62 9.42 -2.47 2.95
CA GLN A 62 8.14 -2.19 2.33
C GLN A 62 7.62 -0.80 2.72
N VAL A 63 7.92 -0.33 3.93
CA VAL A 63 7.65 1.06 4.34
C VAL A 63 8.43 2.03 3.46
N SER A 64 9.75 1.81 3.27
CA SER A 64 10.56 2.65 2.38
C SER A 64 10.03 2.66 0.95
N GLN A 65 9.61 1.50 0.43
CA GLN A 65 9.02 1.41 -0.90
C GLN A 65 7.66 2.14 -1.02
N ALA A 66 6.83 2.13 0.03
CA ALA A 66 5.61 2.93 0.05
C ALA A 66 5.90 4.44 0.02
N ILE A 67 6.98 4.88 0.68
CA ILE A 67 7.45 6.27 0.63
C ILE A 67 7.93 6.61 -0.78
N GLU A 68 8.76 5.76 -1.41
CA GLU A 68 9.21 5.97 -2.79
C GLU A 68 8.05 6.05 -3.78
N LEU A 69 7.02 5.20 -3.63
CA LEU A 69 5.82 5.24 -4.47
C LEU A 69 5.00 6.52 -4.30
N SER A 70 5.11 7.23 -3.16
CA SER A 70 4.43 8.51 -2.97
C SER A 70 5.01 9.65 -3.82
N ASP A 71 6.18 9.43 -4.42
CA ASP A 71 6.85 10.34 -5.36
C ASP A 71 6.76 9.83 -6.82
N ALA A 72 5.86 8.87 -7.10
CA ALA A 72 5.66 8.38 -8.45
C ALA A 72 5.12 9.48 -9.38
N MET A 73 5.50 9.43 -10.67
CA MET A 73 4.97 10.37 -11.68
C MET A 73 3.47 10.18 -11.96
N ASP A 74 2.95 8.98 -11.71
CA ASP A 74 1.52 8.70 -11.78
C ASP A 74 0.82 9.28 -10.55
N GLU A 75 -0.01 10.30 -10.76
CA GLU A 75 -0.68 11.04 -9.69
C GLU A 75 -1.64 10.16 -8.86
N GLU A 76 -2.31 9.20 -9.48
CA GLU A 76 -3.23 8.30 -8.76
C GLU A 76 -2.46 7.33 -7.87
N LEU A 77 -1.37 6.76 -8.39
CA LEU A 77 -0.47 5.90 -7.65
C LEU A 77 0.18 6.65 -6.49
N ALA A 78 0.74 7.84 -6.75
CA ALA A 78 1.38 8.69 -5.77
C ALA A 78 0.43 9.08 -4.63
N THR A 79 -0.79 9.50 -4.97
CA THR A 79 -1.83 9.84 -3.98
C THR A 79 -2.21 8.64 -3.13
N THR A 80 -2.35 7.47 -3.74
CA THR A 80 -2.71 6.23 -3.03
C THR A 80 -1.58 5.78 -2.11
N ALA A 81 -0.33 5.87 -2.55
CA ALA A 81 0.85 5.56 -1.74
C ALA A 81 1.03 6.55 -0.59
N ALA A 82 0.82 7.86 -0.81
CA ALA A 82 0.82 8.86 0.25
C ALA A 82 -0.26 8.56 1.33
N ALA A 83 -1.45 8.11 0.91
CA ALA A 83 -2.49 7.68 1.83
C ALA A 83 -2.08 6.44 2.66
N LEU A 84 -1.36 5.49 2.05
CA LEU A 84 -0.76 4.36 2.75
C LEU A 84 0.26 4.83 3.78
N VAL A 85 1.23 5.67 3.38
CA VAL A 85 2.26 6.21 4.26
C VAL A 85 1.65 6.91 5.48
N GLY A 86 0.61 7.72 5.27
CA GLY A 86 -0.16 8.34 6.36
C GLY A 86 -0.85 7.32 7.27
N ALA A 87 -1.43 6.25 6.70
CA ALA A 87 -2.08 5.18 7.45
C ALA A 87 -1.13 4.29 8.26
N LEU A 88 0.13 4.16 7.81
CA LEU A 88 1.18 3.47 8.56
C LEU A 88 1.57 4.22 9.85
N ASN A 89 1.01 5.42 10.06
CA ASN A 89 1.23 6.27 11.22
C ASN A 89 2.72 6.37 11.55
N LEU A 90 3.54 6.56 10.51
CA LEU A 90 4.97 6.75 10.66
C LEU A 90 5.15 8.00 11.51
N SER A 91 5.50 7.80 12.79
CA SER A 91 5.69 8.87 13.76
C SER A 91 6.47 10.01 13.11
N ASN A 92 5.83 11.18 13.00
CA ASN A 92 6.18 12.52 12.50
C ASN A 92 7.63 12.92 12.13
N ASN A 93 8.66 12.13 12.40
CA ASN A 93 10.06 12.42 12.10
C ASN A 93 10.47 12.17 10.64
N GLN A 94 9.63 11.54 9.82
CA GLN A 94 9.96 11.23 8.41
C GLN A 94 9.02 11.90 7.38
N ILE A 95 7.93 12.55 7.81
CA ILE A 95 6.92 13.15 6.91
C ILE A 95 7.25 14.60 6.55
N VAL A 96 8.14 15.25 7.31
CA VAL A 96 8.50 16.68 7.13
C VAL A 96 9.02 17.02 5.72
N PRO A 97 9.84 16.18 5.04
CA PRO A 97 10.37 16.55 3.73
C PRO A 97 9.33 16.50 2.59
N LEU A 98 8.31 15.64 2.68
CA LEU A 98 7.37 15.39 1.58
C LEU A 98 6.25 16.43 1.47
N ILE A 99 5.91 17.11 2.58
CA ILE A 99 4.89 18.17 2.59
C ILE A 99 5.47 19.54 2.23
N LEU A 100 6.78 19.76 2.43
CA LEU A 100 7.39 21.08 2.31
C LEU A 100 8.07 21.38 0.97
N GLY A 101 8.12 20.42 0.03
CA GLY A 101 8.55 20.66 -1.34
C GLY A 101 9.83 21.48 -1.46
N GLN A 102 10.91 21.05 -0.79
CA GLN A 102 12.26 21.58 -1.00
C GLN A 102 13.13 20.58 -1.74
#